data_AF-A0A257LKD9-F1
#
_entry.id   AF-A0A257LKD9-F1
#
_cell.length_a   1.000
_cell.length_b   1.000
_cell.length_c   1.000
_cell.angle_alpha   90.00
_cell.angle_beta   90.00
_cell.angle_gamma   90.00
#
_symmetry.space_group_name_H-M   'P 1'
#
loop_
_entity.id
_entity.type
_entity.pdbx_description
1 polymer ?
#
loop_
_entity_poly.entity_id
_entity_poly.type
_entity_poly.pdbx_seq_one_letter_code
_entity_poly.pdbx_strand_id
1 'polypeptide(L)' 'MRPDMSTPRPELAIADLESVYDQLAQAIDTAGADKAELFLVKLALLNANALGDATLFGQHVKAALQDL' A
#
# COMPACT_ATOMS: atom_id res chain seq x y z
N MET A 1 -35.09 1.32 -7.52
CA MET A 1 -33.84 2.10 -7.54
C MET A 1 -33.37 2.25 -6.10
N ARG A 2 -32.37 1.48 -5.66
CA ARG A 2 -31.73 1.67 -4.35
C ARG A 2 -30.48 2.52 -4.59
N PRO A 3 -30.22 3.58 -3.79
CA PRO A 3 -29.00 4.35 -3.93
C PRO A 3 -27.81 3.48 -3.52
N ASP A 4 -26.80 3.42 -4.39
CA ASP A 4 -25.49 2.86 -4.10
C ASP A 4 -24.83 3.72 -3.02
N MET A 5 -24.78 3.20 -1.79
CA MET A 5 -24.00 3.80 -0.71
C MET A 5 -22.56 3.31 -0.86
N SER A 6 -21.86 3.82 -1.86
CA SER A 6 -20.39 3.81 -1.87
C SER A 6 -19.92 4.65 -0.69
N THR A 7 -19.76 4.02 0.48
CA THR A 7 -19.12 4.66 1.64
C THR A 7 -17.73 5.12 1.22
N PRO A 8 -17.40 6.42 1.28
CA PRO A 8 -16.05 6.88 1.01
C PRO A 8 -15.12 6.17 1.99
N ARG A 9 -14.11 5.46 1.47
CA ARG A 9 -13.03 4.96 2.33
C ARG A 9 -12.34 6.19 2.91
N PRO A 10 -12.18 6.28 4.24
CA PRO A 10 -11.39 7.36 4.81
C PRO A 10 -9.99 7.27 4.21
N GLU A 11 -9.64 8.25 3.40
CA GLU A 11 -8.28 8.45 2.94
C GLU A 11 -7.43 8.83 4.16
N LEU A 12 -6.22 8.29 4.24
CA LEU A 12 -5.31 8.65 5.33
C LEU A 12 -5.02 10.14 5.27
N ALA A 13 -4.96 10.79 6.43
CA ALA A 13 -4.47 12.16 6.49
C ALA A 13 -2.99 12.19 6.09
N ILE A 14 -2.53 13.34 5.58
CA ILE A 14 -1.13 13.51 5.14
C ILE A 14 -0.16 13.14 6.27
N ALA A 15 -0.46 13.52 7.51
CA ALA A 15 0.38 13.19 8.67
C ALA A 15 0.49 11.68 8.92
N ASP A 16 -0.58 10.91 8.68
CA ASP A 16 -0.53 9.46 8.78
C ASP A 16 0.28 8.85 7.62
N LEU A 17 0.19 9.42 6.42
CA LEU A 17 1.02 9.01 5.28
C LEU A 17 2.51 9.25 5.52
N GLU A 18 2.88 10.39 6.13
CA GLU A 18 4.27 10.67 6.52
C GLU A 18 4.77 9.65 7.54
N SER A 19 3.96 9.30 8.54
CA SER A 19 4.32 8.28 9.52
C SER A 19 4.47 6.89 8.89
N VAL A 20 3.61 6.53 7.94
CA VAL A 20 3.73 5.27 7.19
C VAL A 20 5.00 5.28 6.36
N TYR A 21 5.32 6.39 5.69
CA TYR A 21 6.55 6.51 4.90
C TYR A 21 7.82 6.35 5.77
N ASP A 22 7.88 7.02 6.92
CA ASP A 22 9.00 6.91 7.85
C ASP A 22 9.20 5.47 8.35
N GLN A 23 8.10 4.80 8.72
CA GLN A 23 8.12 3.40 9.12
C GLN A 23 8.61 2.48 7.98
N LEU A 24 8.21 2.74 6.74
CA LEU A 24 8.68 1.98 5.58
C LEU A 24 10.16 2.18 5.34
N ALA A 25 10.65 3.42 5.40
CA ALA A 25 12.07 3.73 5.22
C ALA A 25 12.92 2.98 6.26
N GLN A 26 12.55 3.06 7.54
CA GLN A 26 13.25 2.35 8.62
C GLN A 26 13.21 0.82 8.44
N ALA A 27 12.09 0.27 7.96
CA ALA A 27 11.96 -1.16 7.72
C ALA A 27 12.81 -1.64 6.52
N ILE A 28 12.91 -0.84 5.46
CA ILE A 28 13.78 -1.10 4.30
C ILE A 28 15.25 -1.10 4.74
N ASP A 29 15.66 -0.10 5.53
CA ASP A 29 17.02 -0.02 6.08
C ASP A 29 17.34 -1.24 6.97
N THR A 30 16.37 -1.69 7.76
CA THR A 30 16.50 -2.87 8.61
C THR A 30 16.61 -4.16 7.81
N ALA A 31 15.86 -4.28 6.70
CA ALA A 31 15.95 -5.43 5.82
C ALA A 31 17.33 -5.50 5.13
N GLY A 32 17.90 -4.34 4.80
CA GLY A 32 19.16 -4.20 4.07
C GLY A 32 18.99 -4.40 2.56
N ALA A 33 19.98 -3.93 1.80
CA ALA A 33 19.92 -3.86 0.33
C ALA A 33 19.59 -5.21 -0.33
N ASP A 34 20.16 -6.32 0.15
CA ASP A 34 19.92 -7.66 -0.41
C ASP A 34 18.50 -8.19 -0.20
N LYS A 35 17.75 -7.65 0.78
CA LYS A 35 16.42 -8.14 1.15
C LYS A 35 15.32 -7.11 1.03
N ALA A 36 15.65 -5.87 0.68
CA ALA A 36 14.67 -4.78 0.53
C ALA A 36 13.56 -5.14 -0.45
N GLU A 37 13.90 -5.66 -1.64
CA GLU A 37 12.93 -6.08 -2.64
C GLU A 37 12.03 -7.22 -2.13
N LEU A 38 12.62 -8.23 -1.48
CA LEU A 38 11.87 -9.36 -0.91
C LEU A 38 10.91 -8.89 0.20
N PHE A 39 11.37 -7.97 1.06
CA PHE A 39 10.56 -7.35 2.10
C PHE A 39 9.38 -6.59 1.49
N LEU A 40 9.61 -5.73 0.50
CA LEU A 40 8.58 -4.92 -0.14
C LEU A 40 7.54 -5.80 -0.83
N VAL A 41 7.95 -6.86 -1.54
CA VAL A 41 7.01 -7.81 -2.15
C VAL A 41 6.17 -8.51 -1.07
N LYS A 42 6.79 -8.97 0.02
CA LYS A 42 6.07 -9.62 1.11
C LYS A 42 5.07 -8.66 1.78
N LEU A 43 5.46 -7.43 2.03
CA LEU A 43 4.59 -6.39 2.58
C LEU A 43 3.41 -6.11 1.64
N ALA A 44 3.68 -5.99 0.34
CA ALA A 44 2.64 -5.75 -0.65
C ALA A 44 1.61 -6.91 -0.70
N LEU A 45 2.08 -8.16 -0.62
CA LEU A 45 1.21 -9.35 -0.54
C LEU A 45 0.35 -9.37 0.74
N LEU A 46 0.92 -9.00 1.89
CA LEU A 46 0.17 -8.89 3.15
C LEU A 46 -0.93 -7.83 3.05
N ASN A 47 -0.63 -6.67 2.45
CA ASN A 47 -1.61 -5.61 2.22
C ASN A 47 -2.68 -6.03 1.20
N ALA A 48 -2.32 -6.75 0.13
CA ALA A 48 -3.29 -7.31 -0.81
C ALA A 48 -4.26 -8.28 -0.12
N ASN A 49 -3.75 -9.11 0.80
CA ASN A 49 -4.58 -10.02 1.59
C ASN A 49 -5.49 -9.26 2.57
N ALA A 50 -4.97 -8.24 3.25
CA ALA A 50 -5.77 -7.39 4.15
C ALA A 50 -6.84 -6.58 3.40
N LEU A 51 -6.54 -6.14 2.17
CA LEU A 51 -7.48 -5.45 1.29
C LEU A 51 -8.62 -6.38 0.82
N GLY A 52 -8.33 -7.67 0.66
CA GLY A 52 -9.29 -8.67 0.21
C GLY A 52 -9.72 -8.53 -1.27
N ASP A 53 -9.07 -7.64 -2.03
CA ASP A 53 -9.40 -7.35 -3.43
C ASP A 53 -8.15 -7.28 -4.30
N ALA A 54 -7.91 -8.36 -5.07
CA ALA A 54 -6.78 -8.46 -5.96
C ALA A 54 -6.86 -7.52 -7.17
N THR A 55 -8.07 -7.15 -7.61
CA THR A 55 -8.25 -6.24 -8.76
C THR A 55 -7.85 -4.84 -8.36
N LEU A 56 -8.34 -4.37 -7.20
CA LEU A 56 -7.99 -3.07 -6.66
C LEU A 56 -6.49 -2.98 -6.33
N PHE A 57 -5.91 -4.02 -5.73
CA PHE A 57 -4.46 -4.08 -5.53
C PHE A 57 -3.69 -3.95 -6.85
N GLY A 58 -4.12 -4.66 -7.90
CA GLY A 58 -3.54 -4.55 -9.23
C GLY A 58 -3.67 -3.15 -9.85
N GLN A 59 -4.74 -2.41 -9.54
CA GLN A 59 -4.87 -1.01 -9.93
C GLN A 59 -3.86 -0.12 -9.20
N HIS A 60 -3.66 -0.31 -7.90
CA HIS A 60 -2.64 0.41 -7.13
C HIS A 60 -1.23 0.16 -7.65
N VAL A 61 -0.89 -1.08 -8.01
CA VAL A 61 0.41 -1.40 -8.63
C VAL A 61 0.60 -0.63 -9.93
N LYS A 62 -0.41 -0.60 -10.81
CA LYS A 62 -0.33 0.17 -12.07
C LYS A 62 -0.22 1.67 -11.83
N ALA A 63 -0.91 2.21 -10.82
CA ALA A 63 -0.82 3.61 -10.46
C ALA A 63 0.58 3.96 -9.96
N ALA A 64 1.16 3.15 -9.06
CA ALA A 64 2.53 3.33 -8.59
C ALA A 64 3.54 3.29 -9.74
N LEU A 65 3.41 2.38 -10.69
CA LEU A 65 4.29 2.30 -11.85
C LEU A 65 4.25 3.52 -12.80
N GLN A 66 3.16 4.28 -12.78
CA GLN A 66 3.02 5.49 -13.62
C GLN A 66 3.67 6.73 -12.98
N ASP A 67 3.90 6.70 -11.67
CA ASP A 67 4.39 7.83 -10.85
C ASP A 67 5.83 7.60 -10.32
N LEU A 68 6.52 6.57 -10.84
CA LEU A 68 7.90 6.21 -10.49
C LEU A 68 8.95 7.16 -11.06
#